data_AF-A0A0E9XL54-F1
#
_entry.id   AF-A0A0E9XL54-F1
#
_cell.length_a   1.000
_cell.length_b   1.000
_cell.length_c   1.000
_cell.angle_alpha   90.00
_cell.angle_beta   90.00
_cell.angle_gamma   90.00
#
_symmetry.space_group_name_H-M   'P 1'
#
loop_
_entity.id
_entity.type
_entity.pdbx_description
1 polymer ?
#
loop_
_entity_poly.entity_id
_entity_poly.type
_entity_poly.pdbx_seq_one_letter_code
_entity_poly.pdbx_strand_id
1 'polypeptide(L)'
;MSELTDIIIQQNHIGSVIRQAEVPEDSDEEDPDEVFGFISLLNLTERKGVQCVEQVKDLVLSQCAKCCPHSVAEQLEKTLNDTSKPVGLLLSERFINVPPQIALPLHKQLLEEMAEAQRTNKPSGKCHYCLMICKTCKEAKRTVPGRGAPPNEEPMFANAEEEFFYEQAVVKFNYSVQEEADSCLTGRWSFDDVPMKPYRTVVLIPMDRMGAIMDKLKEYLTV
;
A
#
# COMPACT_ATOMS: atom_id res chain seq x y z
N MET A 1 15.47 -4.70 -5.96
CA MET A 1 14.14 -4.65 -6.60
C MET A 1 13.95 -5.75 -7.66
N SER A 2 14.94 -6.06 -8.52
CA SER A 2 14.80 -7.10 -9.56
C SER A 2 14.25 -8.43 -9.06
N GLU A 3 14.84 -9.02 -8.00
CA GLU A 3 14.39 -10.32 -7.47
C GLU A 3 12.94 -10.30 -6.98
N LEU A 4 12.52 -9.23 -6.30
CA LEU A 4 11.14 -9.08 -5.83
C LEU A 4 10.17 -9.00 -7.03
N THR A 5 10.54 -8.23 -8.06
CA THR A 5 9.77 -8.13 -9.30
C THR A 5 9.65 -9.49 -9.99
N ASP A 6 10.74 -10.24 -10.10
CA ASP A 6 10.74 -11.58 -10.70
C ASP A 6 9.79 -12.53 -9.94
N ILE A 7 9.78 -12.46 -8.62
CA ILE A 7 8.88 -13.26 -7.77
C ILE A 7 7.42 -12.90 -8.00
N ILE A 8 7.10 -11.60 -8.13
CA ILE A 8 5.74 -11.12 -8.39
C ILE A 8 5.29 -11.59 -9.78
N ILE A 9 6.13 -11.47 -10.80
CA ILE A 9 5.82 -11.90 -12.17
C ILE A 9 5.62 -13.42 -12.25
N GLN A 10 6.43 -14.20 -11.53
CA GLN A 10 6.30 -15.66 -11.47
C GLN A 10 5.04 -16.12 -10.70
N GLN A 11 4.45 -15.26 -9.86
CA GLN A 11 3.22 -15.54 -9.14
C GLN A 11 2.00 -15.35 -10.04
N ASN A 12 1.63 -16.38 -10.80
CA ASN A 12 0.59 -16.30 -11.83
C ASN A 12 -0.86 -16.53 -11.34
N HIS A 13 -1.09 -16.59 -10.02
CA HIS A 13 -2.39 -16.94 -9.45
C HIS A 13 -2.97 -15.92 -8.47
N ILE A 14 -2.17 -14.93 -8.04
CA ILE A 14 -2.59 -13.83 -7.17
C ILE A 14 -1.97 -12.54 -7.70
N GLY A 15 -2.83 -11.63 -8.11
CA GLY A 15 -2.51 -10.32 -8.60
C GLY A 15 -3.18 -10.02 -9.94
N SER A 16 -3.40 -8.73 -10.19
CA SER A 16 -4.04 -8.21 -11.37
C SER A 16 -3.34 -6.95 -11.84
N VAL A 17 -3.40 -6.67 -13.14
CA VAL A 17 -2.86 -5.45 -13.76
C VAL A 17 -4.00 -4.59 -14.29
N ILE A 18 -3.81 -3.28 -14.29
CA ILE A 18 -4.72 -2.30 -14.89
C ILE A 18 -4.20 -2.01 -16.30
N ARG A 19 -5.05 -2.23 -17.29
CA ARG A 19 -4.78 -1.89 -18.70
C ARG A 19 -5.94 -1.06 -19.22
N GLN A 20 -5.66 -0.25 -20.24
CA GLN A 20 -6.75 0.37 -21.00
C GLN A 20 -7.51 -0.72 -21.77
N ALA A 21 -8.83 -0.59 -21.84
CA ALA A 21 -9.62 -1.48 -22.68
C ALA A 21 -9.32 -1.15 -24.14
N GLU A 22 -9.15 -2.18 -24.98
CA GLU A 22 -9.01 -1.99 -26.43
C GLU A 22 -10.24 -1.24 -26.95
N VAL A 23 -10.05 0.00 -27.39
CA VAL A 23 -11.09 0.76 -28.07
C VAL A 23 -11.10 0.27 -29.52
N PRO A 24 -12.20 -0.32 -30.00
CA PRO A 24 -12.30 -0.63 -31.41
C PRO A 24 -12.50 0.70 -32.14
N GLU A 25 -11.50 1.07 -32.95
CA GLU A 25 -11.45 2.13 -33.99
C GLU A 25 -10.49 3.32 -33.71
N ASP A 26 -9.53 3.45 -34.63
CA ASP A 26 -8.77 4.64 -35.02
C ASP A 26 -7.73 5.27 -34.06
N SER A 27 -6.91 4.47 -33.38
CA SER A 27 -5.66 4.97 -32.80
C SER A 27 -4.47 4.09 -33.17
N ASP A 28 -3.70 4.51 -34.16
CA ASP A 28 -2.47 3.88 -34.65
C ASP A 28 -1.26 3.99 -33.69
N GLU A 29 -1.41 4.48 -32.44
CA GLU A 29 -0.26 4.85 -31.59
C GLU A 29 -0.38 4.56 -30.07
N GLU A 30 -1.01 3.47 -29.62
CA GLU A 30 -0.81 3.02 -28.23
C GLU A 30 -0.41 1.55 -28.18
N ASP A 31 0.70 1.27 -27.49
CA ASP A 31 1.19 -0.10 -27.25
C ASP A 31 0.14 -0.83 -26.40
N PRO A 32 -0.55 -1.86 -26.92
CA PRO A 32 -1.66 -2.52 -26.22
C PRO A 32 -1.22 -3.21 -24.91
N ASP A 33 0.08 -3.29 -24.65
CA ASP A 33 0.67 -3.88 -23.45
C ASP A 33 0.97 -2.87 -22.32
N GLU A 34 0.56 -1.60 -22.43
CA GLU A 34 0.80 -0.62 -21.37
C GLU A 34 0.02 -0.93 -20.07
N VAL A 35 0.76 -0.97 -18.96
CA VAL A 35 0.23 -1.26 -17.61
C VAL A 35 0.19 0.03 -16.78
N PHE A 36 -1.02 0.46 -16.40
CA PHE A 36 -1.27 1.70 -15.65
C PHE A 36 -1.27 1.50 -14.13
N GLY A 37 -1.19 0.26 -13.68
CA GLY A 37 -1.15 -0.11 -12.28
C GLY A 37 -1.24 -1.61 -12.09
N PHE A 38 -1.03 -2.05 -10.86
CA PHE A 38 -1.13 -3.45 -10.50
C PHE A 38 -1.48 -3.61 -9.03
N ILE A 39 -2.00 -4.77 -8.71
CA ILE A 39 -2.21 -5.24 -7.34
C ILE A 39 -1.66 -6.66 -7.22
N SER A 40 -0.96 -6.97 -6.14
CA SER A 40 -0.50 -8.33 -5.84
C SER A 40 -0.27 -8.49 -4.34
N LEU A 41 -0.38 -9.73 -3.86
CA LEU A 41 -0.10 -10.08 -2.47
C LEU A 41 1.00 -11.14 -2.40
N LEU A 42 2.08 -10.82 -1.71
CA LEU A 42 3.22 -11.70 -1.52
C LEU A 42 3.31 -12.22 -0.08
N ASN A 43 3.18 -13.52 0.14
CA ASN A 43 3.32 -14.07 1.49
C ASN A 43 4.79 -14.05 1.97
N LEU A 44 5.10 -13.15 2.91
CA LEU A 44 6.43 -12.95 3.50
C LEU A 44 6.84 -14.08 4.45
N THR A 45 5.85 -14.78 5.01
CA THR A 45 6.07 -15.89 5.95
C THR A 45 6.42 -17.17 5.20
N GLU A 46 5.70 -17.47 4.12
CA GLU A 46 5.98 -18.64 3.26
C GLU A 46 7.34 -18.53 2.54
N ARG A 47 7.74 -17.31 2.19
CA ARG A 47 8.99 -17.03 1.47
C ARG A 47 10.14 -16.63 2.39
N LYS A 48 10.10 -17.07 3.65
CA LYS A 48 11.17 -16.83 4.63
C LYS A 48 12.51 -17.36 4.09
N GLY A 49 13.55 -16.54 4.22
CA GLY A 49 14.91 -16.86 3.76
C GLY A 49 15.20 -16.48 2.30
N VAL A 50 14.20 -16.01 1.53
CA VAL A 50 14.45 -15.35 0.24
C VAL A 50 15.03 -13.96 0.50
N GLN A 51 16.12 -13.61 -0.18
CA GLN A 51 16.91 -12.43 0.15
C GLN A 51 16.09 -11.13 0.08
N CYS A 52 15.34 -10.89 -1.01
CA CYS A 52 14.51 -9.69 -1.10
C CYS A 52 13.39 -9.63 -0.05
N VAL A 53 12.87 -10.77 0.41
CA VAL A 53 11.81 -10.83 1.44
C VAL A 53 12.38 -10.44 2.79
N GLU A 54 13.57 -10.94 3.14
CA GLU A 54 14.25 -10.55 4.38
C GLU A 54 14.66 -9.07 4.35
N GLN A 55 15.12 -8.54 3.20
CA GLN A 55 15.39 -7.11 3.04
C GLN A 55 14.15 -6.23 3.28
N VAL A 56 12.97 -6.65 2.83
CA VAL A 56 11.71 -5.93 3.11
C VAL A 56 11.38 -5.95 4.61
N LYS A 57 11.53 -7.10 5.28
CA LYS A 57 11.32 -7.21 6.73
C LYS A 57 12.30 -6.33 7.49
N ASP A 58 13.58 -6.37 7.15
CA ASP A 58 14.63 -5.57 7.78
C ASP A 58 14.40 -4.07 7.60
N LEU A 59 13.99 -3.64 6.40
CA LEU A 59 13.61 -2.26 6.15
C LEU A 59 12.47 -1.82 7.07
N VAL A 60 11.38 -2.58 7.09
CA VAL A 60 10.18 -2.26 7.88
C VAL A 60 10.50 -2.23 9.37
N LEU A 61 11.25 -3.21 9.88
CA LEU A 61 11.65 -3.30 11.29
C LEU A 61 12.61 -2.17 11.68
N SER A 62 13.61 -1.88 10.84
CA SER A 62 14.56 -0.80 11.11
C SER A 62 13.89 0.57 11.15
N GLN A 63 12.93 0.83 10.25
CA GLN A 63 12.15 2.07 10.27
C GLN A 63 11.20 2.12 11.48
N CYS A 64 10.57 1.00 11.83
CA CYS A 64 9.73 0.91 13.02
C CYS A 64 10.52 1.22 14.30
N ALA A 65 11.71 0.62 14.46
CA ALA A 65 12.57 0.85 15.61
C ALA A 65 13.08 2.29 15.73
N LYS A 66 13.25 3.00 14.60
CA LYS A 66 13.65 4.43 14.57
C LYS A 66 12.49 5.37 14.93
N CYS A 67 11.27 5.03 14.50
CA CYS A 67 10.13 5.95 14.56
C CYS A 67 9.14 5.64 15.70
N CYS A 68 9.22 4.47 16.32
CA CYS A 68 8.23 3.99 17.29
C CYS A 68 8.86 3.62 18.64
N PRO A 69 8.06 3.55 19.71
CA PRO A 69 8.47 2.92 20.96
C PRO A 69 8.92 1.47 20.75
N HIS A 70 9.87 1.02 21.58
CA HIS A 70 10.43 -0.32 21.51
C HIS A 70 9.37 -1.43 21.52
N SER A 71 8.30 -1.26 22.30
CA SER A 71 7.19 -2.24 22.38
C SER A 71 6.48 -2.46 21.04
N VAL A 72 6.39 -1.43 20.19
CA VAL A 72 5.74 -1.53 18.87
C VAL A 72 6.65 -2.27 17.89
N ALA A 73 7.95 -1.98 17.92
CA ALA A 73 8.94 -2.67 17.10
C ALA A 73 9.03 -4.15 17.49
N GLU A 74 9.05 -4.47 18.78
CA GLU A 74 9.03 -5.84 19.30
C GLU A 74 7.75 -6.59 18.89
N GLN A 75 6.57 -5.94 18.99
CA GLN A 75 5.32 -6.52 18.53
C GLN A 75 5.34 -6.84 17.03
N LEU A 76 5.86 -5.91 16.21
CA LEU A 76 5.96 -6.09 14.77
C LEU A 76 6.93 -7.22 14.40
N GLU A 77 8.10 -7.26 15.04
CA GLU A 77 9.09 -8.32 14.87
C GLU A 77 8.51 -9.69 15.22
N LYS A 78 7.83 -9.78 16.37
CA LYS A 78 7.13 -11.00 16.79
C LYS A 78 6.10 -11.44 15.75
N THR A 79 5.35 -10.51 15.18
CA THR A 79 4.30 -10.81 14.21
C THR A 79 4.87 -11.28 12.87
N LEU A 80 5.92 -10.63 12.36
CA LEU A 80 6.58 -11.01 11.10
C LEU A 80 7.29 -12.38 11.19
N ASN A 81 7.69 -12.78 12.39
CA ASN A 81 8.36 -14.06 12.65
C ASN A 81 7.41 -15.20 13.09
N ASP A 82 6.14 -14.91 13.36
CA ASP A 82 5.14 -15.91 13.76
C ASP A 82 4.64 -16.69 12.54
N THR A 83 5.12 -17.93 12.38
CA THR A 83 4.71 -18.81 11.27
C THR A 83 3.26 -19.30 11.38
N SER A 84 2.63 -19.19 12.55
CA SER A 84 1.22 -19.56 12.74
C SER A 84 0.25 -18.50 12.21
N LYS A 85 0.73 -17.26 12.02
CA LYS A 85 -0.04 -16.11 11.53
C LYS A 85 0.66 -15.48 10.32
N PRO A 86 0.53 -16.08 9.13
CA PRO A 86 1.27 -15.61 7.96
C PRO A 86 0.97 -14.15 7.61
N VAL A 87 2.00 -13.42 7.17
CA VAL A 87 1.90 -12.02 6.79
C VAL A 87 2.07 -11.88 5.28
N GLY A 88 1.07 -11.32 4.60
CA GLY A 88 1.14 -10.95 3.19
C GLY A 88 1.57 -9.51 3.02
N LEU A 89 2.51 -9.23 2.12
CA LEU A 89 2.82 -7.88 1.64
C LEU A 89 1.87 -7.57 0.49
N LEU A 90 0.96 -6.62 0.70
CA LEU A 90 0.08 -6.10 -0.34
C LEU A 90 0.77 -4.95 -1.06
N LEU A 91 0.95 -5.13 -2.36
CA LEU A 91 1.43 -4.13 -3.29
C LEU A 91 0.24 -3.70 -4.13
N SER A 92 -0.17 -2.45 -4.04
CA SER A 92 -1.27 -1.88 -4.82
C SER A 92 -0.84 -0.48 -5.26
N GLU A 93 -0.47 -0.35 -6.52
CA GLU A 93 0.08 0.88 -7.07
C GLU A 93 -0.56 1.14 -8.43
N ARG A 94 -0.88 2.41 -8.70
CA ARG A 94 -1.40 2.87 -9.99
C ARG A 94 -0.89 4.26 -10.28
N PHE A 95 -0.95 4.67 -11.54
CA PHE A 95 -0.68 6.04 -11.90
C PHE A 95 -1.75 6.98 -11.34
N ILE A 96 -1.35 8.23 -11.06
CA ILE A 96 -2.21 9.24 -10.43
C ILE A 96 -3.44 9.60 -11.26
N ASN A 97 -3.36 9.42 -12.58
CA ASN A 97 -4.46 9.64 -13.52
C ASN A 97 -5.47 8.47 -13.55
N VAL A 98 -5.17 7.33 -12.92
CA VAL A 98 -6.11 6.20 -12.84
C VAL A 98 -7.16 6.47 -11.77
N PRO A 99 -8.47 6.47 -12.13
CA PRO A 99 -9.53 6.83 -11.20
C PRO A 99 -9.63 5.91 -9.97
N PRO A 100 -10.01 6.45 -8.79
CA PRO A 100 -10.14 5.67 -7.56
C PRO A 100 -11.22 4.58 -7.62
N GLN A 101 -12.18 4.68 -8.54
CA GLN A 101 -13.24 3.68 -8.75
C GLN A 101 -12.69 2.29 -9.08
N ILE A 102 -11.46 2.20 -9.62
CA ILE A 102 -10.79 0.94 -9.94
C ILE A 102 -10.33 0.20 -8.67
N ALA A 103 -10.13 0.89 -7.53
CA ALA A 103 -9.66 0.25 -6.31
C ALA A 103 -10.60 -0.87 -5.82
N LEU A 104 -11.92 -0.63 -5.82
CA LEU A 104 -12.91 -1.61 -5.36
C LEU A 104 -12.89 -2.92 -6.16
N PRO A 105 -13.03 -2.93 -7.50
CA PRO A 105 -12.94 -4.17 -8.27
C PRO A 105 -11.58 -4.84 -8.15
N LEU A 106 -10.47 -4.08 -8.05
CA LEU A 106 -9.13 -4.68 -7.87
C LEU A 106 -9.00 -5.42 -6.54
N HIS A 107 -9.38 -4.80 -5.43
CA HIS A 107 -9.31 -5.46 -4.13
C HIS A 107 -10.29 -6.64 -4.04
N LYS A 108 -11.48 -6.53 -4.63
CA LYS A 108 -12.43 -7.65 -4.71
C LYS A 108 -11.83 -8.83 -5.48
N GLN A 109 -11.27 -8.58 -6.66
CA GLN A 109 -10.62 -9.60 -7.48
C GLN A 109 -9.47 -10.28 -6.73
N LEU A 110 -8.62 -9.49 -6.06
CA LEU A 110 -7.53 -10.03 -5.24
C LEU A 110 -8.04 -10.98 -4.15
N LEU A 111 -9.13 -10.64 -3.46
CA LEU A 111 -9.70 -11.51 -2.42
C LEU A 111 -10.28 -12.80 -2.98
N GLU A 112 -10.88 -12.76 -4.17
CA GLU A 112 -11.36 -13.95 -4.88
C GLU A 112 -10.18 -14.85 -5.29
N GLU A 113 -9.10 -14.27 -5.83
CA GLU A 113 -7.86 -14.97 -6.17
C GLU A 113 -7.19 -15.61 -4.94
N MET A 114 -7.15 -14.90 -3.81
CA MET A 114 -6.64 -15.45 -2.55
C MET A 114 -7.48 -16.63 -2.07
N ALA A 115 -8.82 -16.52 -2.11
CA ALA A 115 -9.72 -17.60 -1.74
C ALA A 115 -9.55 -18.82 -2.66
N GLU A 116 -9.39 -18.60 -3.97
CA GLU A 116 -9.13 -19.66 -4.94
C GLU A 116 -7.76 -20.32 -4.72
N ALA A 117 -6.73 -19.53 -4.44
CA ALA A 117 -5.40 -20.02 -4.10
C ALA A 117 -5.43 -20.87 -2.83
N GLN A 118 -6.17 -20.45 -1.81
CA GLN A 118 -6.38 -21.24 -0.60
C GLN A 118 -7.11 -22.55 -0.89
N ARG A 119 -8.17 -22.52 -1.69
CA ARG A 119 -8.95 -23.71 -2.09
C ARG A 119 -8.12 -24.71 -2.88
N THR A 120 -7.18 -24.23 -3.70
CA THR A 120 -6.33 -25.04 -4.57
C THR A 120 -4.94 -25.32 -3.99
N ASN A 121 -4.68 -24.96 -2.72
CA ASN A 121 -3.39 -25.09 -2.04
C ASN A 121 -2.22 -24.44 -2.80
N LYS A 122 -2.47 -23.32 -3.49
CA LYS A 122 -1.43 -22.50 -4.09
C LYS A 122 -0.80 -21.56 -3.04
N PRO A 123 0.47 -21.14 -3.24
CA PRO A 123 1.15 -20.19 -2.35
C PRO A 123 0.35 -18.89 -2.16
N SER A 124 0.63 -18.13 -1.10
CA SER A 124 0.00 -16.83 -0.83
C SER A 124 -1.53 -16.85 -0.63
N GLY A 125 -2.20 -18.01 -0.66
CA GLY A 125 -3.66 -18.11 -0.48
C GLY A 125 -4.14 -17.84 0.95
N LYS A 126 -3.28 -17.99 1.96
CA LYS A 126 -3.66 -17.82 3.37
C LYS A 126 -2.73 -16.83 4.08
N CYS A 127 -3.27 -15.65 4.39
CA CYS A 127 -2.62 -14.67 5.26
C CYS A 127 -3.52 -14.35 6.46
N HIS A 128 -2.91 -14.15 7.61
CA HIS A 128 -3.58 -13.65 8.81
C HIS A 128 -3.47 -12.13 8.91
N TYR A 129 -2.36 -11.56 8.44
CA TYR A 129 -2.17 -10.11 8.35
C TYR A 129 -1.81 -9.70 6.93
N CYS A 130 -2.16 -8.47 6.59
CA CYS A 130 -1.74 -7.73 5.42
C CYS A 130 -0.82 -6.58 5.85
N LEU A 131 0.37 -6.49 5.29
CA LEU A 131 1.31 -5.40 5.45
C LEU A 131 1.26 -4.52 4.19
N MET A 132 1.07 -3.21 4.37
CA MET A 132 1.14 -2.24 3.28
C MET A 132 2.11 -1.11 3.61
N ILE A 133 2.73 -0.55 2.57
CA ILE A 133 3.57 0.64 2.64
C ILE A 133 2.93 1.70 1.73
N CYS A 134 2.19 2.62 2.34
CA CYS A 134 1.41 3.65 1.66
C CYS A 134 2.26 4.90 1.40
N LYS A 135 2.02 5.58 0.28
CA LYS A 135 2.60 6.89 -0.01
C LYS A 135 1.74 7.96 0.66
N THR A 136 2.32 8.71 1.58
CA THR A 136 1.59 9.73 2.34
C THR A 136 2.35 11.04 2.40
N CYS A 137 1.64 12.13 2.62
CA CYS A 137 2.18 13.47 2.75
C CYS A 137 1.68 14.14 4.01
N LYS A 138 2.50 15.01 4.59
CA LYS A 138 2.14 15.82 5.76
C LYS A 138 2.45 17.29 5.49
N GLU A 139 1.57 18.18 5.92
CA GLU A 139 1.84 19.62 5.87
C GLU A 139 3.08 19.95 6.71
N ALA A 140 3.99 20.76 6.16
CA ALA A 140 5.04 21.33 6.98
C ALA A 140 4.41 22.24 8.06
N LYS A 141 4.94 22.17 9.29
CA LYS A 141 4.47 23.04 10.38
C LYS A 141 4.58 24.50 9.95
N ARG A 142 3.45 25.22 9.90
CA ARG A 142 3.46 26.68 9.68
C ARG A 142 4.15 27.35 10.87
N THR A 143 5.29 28.01 10.63
CA THR A 143 5.93 28.93 11.59
C THR A 143 5.43 30.37 11.41
N VAL A 144 4.28 30.58 10.76
CA VAL A 144 3.76 31.93 10.50
C VAL A 144 2.87 32.38 11.68
N PRO A 145 3.26 33.42 12.44
CA PRO A 145 2.41 33.96 13.51
C PRO A 145 1.20 34.66 12.88
N GLY A 146 -0.02 34.19 13.17
CA GLY A 146 -1.26 34.95 12.90
C GLY A 146 -2.35 34.30 12.03
N ARG A 147 -2.17 33.10 11.49
CA ARG A 147 -3.28 32.34 10.86
C ARG A 147 -3.35 30.94 11.45
N GLY A 148 -4.09 30.82 12.55
CA GLY A 148 -4.33 29.59 13.29
C GLY A 148 -5.22 28.63 12.51
N ALA A 149 -4.59 27.66 11.85
CA ALA A 149 -5.06 26.29 11.88
C ALA A 149 -3.88 25.47 12.42
N PRO A 150 -4.08 24.61 13.44
CA PRO A 150 -3.04 23.67 13.83
C PRO A 150 -2.64 22.85 12.60
N PRO A 151 -1.34 22.53 12.41
CA PRO A 151 -0.95 21.66 11.31
C PRO A 151 -1.74 20.35 11.44
N ASN A 152 -2.40 19.93 10.37
CA ASN A 152 -3.08 18.65 10.39
C ASN A 152 -1.99 17.55 10.46
N GLU A 153 -1.84 16.91 11.61
CA GLU A 153 -0.83 15.87 11.82
C GLU A 153 -1.22 14.54 11.14
N GLU A 154 -2.47 14.46 10.65
CA GLU A 154 -2.99 13.31 9.94
C GLU A 154 -2.29 13.14 8.58
N PRO A 155 -1.89 11.90 8.23
CA PRO A 155 -1.28 11.63 6.94
C PRO A 155 -2.30 11.78 5.82
N MET A 156 -1.97 12.59 4.81
CA MET A 156 -2.72 12.62 3.55
C MET A 156 -2.23 11.47 2.66
N PHE A 157 -3.12 10.55 2.29
CA PHE A 157 -2.79 9.41 1.43
C PHE A 157 -2.77 9.82 -0.05
N ALA A 158 -1.83 9.25 -0.81
CA ALA A 158 -1.80 9.43 -2.27
C ALA A 158 -3.02 8.75 -2.93
N ASN A 159 -3.39 7.57 -2.42
CA ASN A 159 -4.59 6.85 -2.82
C ASN A 159 -5.61 6.94 -1.68
N ALA A 160 -6.76 7.57 -1.93
CA ALA A 160 -7.75 7.83 -0.88
C ALA A 160 -8.23 6.55 -0.17
N GLU A 161 -8.32 5.42 -0.87
CA GLU A 161 -8.77 4.17 -0.29
C GLU A 161 -7.84 3.62 0.80
N GLU A 162 -6.55 3.99 0.78
CA GLU A 162 -5.55 3.54 1.76
C GLU A 162 -5.87 4.03 3.17
N GLU A 163 -6.66 5.11 3.30
CA GLU A 163 -7.16 5.60 4.59
C GLU A 163 -8.03 4.55 5.29
N PHE A 164 -8.87 3.83 4.55
CA PHE A 164 -9.71 2.77 5.11
C PHE A 164 -8.89 1.60 5.66
N PHE A 165 -7.76 1.29 5.02
CA PHE A 165 -6.81 0.30 5.54
C PHE A 165 -6.11 0.81 6.80
N TYR A 166 -5.71 2.08 6.80
CA TYR A 166 -5.05 2.71 7.94
C TYR A 166 -5.92 2.73 9.21
N GLU A 167 -7.22 2.97 9.07
CA GLU A 167 -8.17 2.94 10.19
C GLU A 167 -8.31 1.56 10.84
N GLN A 168 -8.19 0.48 10.05
CA GLN A 168 -8.32 -0.90 10.53
C GLN A 168 -6.98 -1.53 10.98
N ALA A 169 -5.88 -0.80 10.87
CA ALA A 169 -4.55 -1.29 11.18
C ALA A 169 -4.30 -1.47 12.69
N VAL A 170 -3.63 -2.55 13.06
CA VAL A 170 -3.21 -2.84 14.45
C VAL A 170 -1.81 -2.33 14.77
N VAL A 171 -0.96 -2.16 13.75
CA VAL A 171 0.33 -1.49 13.85
C VAL A 171 0.37 -0.45 12.74
N LYS A 172 0.74 0.79 13.10
CA LYS A 172 0.86 1.89 12.16
C LYS A 172 2.00 2.81 12.54
N PHE A 173 2.84 3.15 11.58
CA PHE A 173 3.90 4.12 11.77
C PHE A 173 4.25 4.80 10.46
N ASN A 174 4.91 5.95 10.53
CA ASN A 174 5.34 6.69 9.36
C ASN A 174 6.80 7.12 9.52
N TYR A 175 7.54 7.10 8.41
CA TYR A 175 8.91 7.60 8.33
C TYR A 175 9.03 8.57 7.16
N SER A 176 9.81 9.63 7.33
CA SER A 176 10.01 10.62 6.28
C SER A 176 10.91 10.06 5.21
N VAL A 177 10.60 10.39 3.95
CA VAL A 177 11.46 10.08 2.80
C VAL A 177 11.86 11.36 2.06
N GLN A 178 11.94 12.48 2.80
CA GLN A 178 12.22 13.80 2.24
C GLN A 178 13.59 13.87 1.55
N GLU A 179 14.57 13.09 2.00
CA GLU A 179 15.91 13.04 1.40
C GLU A 179 15.97 12.13 0.16
N GLU A 180 14.99 11.24 -0.02
CA GLU A 180 14.98 10.24 -1.10
C GLU A 180 13.90 10.49 -2.16
N ALA A 181 13.01 11.46 -1.96
CA ALA A 181 11.88 11.75 -2.85
C ALA A 181 11.79 13.24 -3.19
N ASP A 182 11.65 13.54 -4.48
CA ASP A 182 11.75 14.90 -5.03
C ASP A 182 10.58 15.83 -4.60
N SER A 183 9.38 15.31 -4.35
CA SER A 183 8.25 16.05 -3.77
C SER A 183 7.03 15.16 -3.48
N CYS A 184 6.05 15.70 -2.75
CA CYS A 184 4.70 15.13 -2.63
C CYS A 184 3.90 15.36 -3.92
N LEU A 185 3.19 14.34 -4.39
CA LEU A 185 2.29 14.42 -5.56
C LEU A 185 1.02 15.28 -5.30
N THR A 186 0.89 15.83 -4.10
CA THR A 186 -0.25 16.62 -3.64
C THR A 186 0.19 18.07 -3.31
N GLY A 187 -0.52 19.05 -3.88
CA GLY A 187 -0.28 20.48 -3.71
C GLY A 187 -1.20 21.30 -4.64
N ARG A 188 -1.56 22.53 -4.26
CA ARG A 188 -2.39 23.43 -5.10
C ARG A 188 -1.55 24.24 -6.10
N TRP A 189 -0.23 24.08 -6.11
CA TRP A 189 0.72 24.83 -6.93
C TRP A 189 0.52 26.35 -6.79
N SER A 190 0.13 26.80 -5.60
CA SER A 190 -0.12 28.21 -5.30
C SER A 190 1.10 28.87 -4.65
N PHE A 191 1.27 30.18 -4.84
CA PHE A 191 2.36 30.95 -4.22
C PHE A 191 2.34 30.92 -2.69
N ASP A 192 1.18 30.63 -2.08
CA ASP A 192 0.98 30.53 -0.63
C ASP A 192 1.05 29.07 -0.13
N ASP A 193 1.37 28.10 -0.99
CA ASP A 193 1.37 26.68 -0.61
C ASP A 193 2.49 26.36 0.38
N VAL A 194 2.10 25.68 1.44
CA VAL A 194 3.03 25.08 2.39
C VAL A 194 3.59 23.82 1.74
N PRO A 195 4.93 23.66 1.61
CA PRO A 195 5.50 22.48 1.01
C PRO A 195 5.13 21.24 1.82
N MET A 196 4.50 20.28 1.15
CA MET A 196 4.15 18.98 1.72
C MET A 196 5.40 18.11 1.81
N LYS A 197 5.60 17.48 2.97
CA LYS A 197 6.72 16.56 3.18
C LYS A 197 6.31 15.13 2.84
N PRO A 198 7.10 14.38 2.05
CA PRO A 198 6.78 13.02 1.71
C PRO A 198 7.14 12.06 2.84
N TYR A 199 6.24 11.12 3.10
CA TYR A 199 6.36 10.04 4.07
C TYR A 199 5.99 8.71 3.43
N ARG A 200 6.42 7.64 4.08
CA ARG A 200 5.86 6.30 3.90
C ARG A 200 5.14 5.94 5.18
N THR A 201 3.88 5.52 5.04
CA THR A 201 3.06 5.06 6.15
C THR A 201 2.93 3.55 6.05
N VAL A 202 3.49 2.84 7.02
CA VAL A 202 3.42 1.38 7.11
C VAL A 202 2.26 1.00 7.99
N VAL A 203 1.42 0.09 7.49
CA VAL A 203 0.25 -0.42 8.20
C VAL A 203 0.21 -1.93 8.17
N LEU A 204 -0.10 -2.53 9.33
CA LEU A 204 -0.35 -3.96 9.47
C LEU A 204 -1.83 -4.16 9.82
N ILE A 205 -2.57 -4.81 8.94
CA ILE A 205 -4.02 -5.00 9.04
C ILE A 205 -4.33 -6.49 9.24
N PRO A 206 -5.16 -6.86 10.22
CA PRO A 206 -5.70 -8.22 10.31
C PRO A 206 -6.63 -8.52 9.12
N MET A 207 -6.46 -9.68 8.47
CA MET A 207 -7.22 -10.02 7.25
C MET A 207 -8.73 -10.17 7.50
N ASP A 208 -9.16 -10.43 8.74
CA ASP A 208 -10.59 -10.44 9.11
C ASP A 208 -11.25 -9.05 9.07
N ARG A 209 -10.46 -7.97 9.06
CA ARG A 209 -10.95 -6.59 8.89
C ARG A 209 -11.21 -6.22 7.44
N MET A 210 -10.81 -7.05 6.48
CA MET A 210 -10.94 -6.72 5.06
C MET A 210 -12.40 -6.48 4.63
N GLY A 211 -13.37 -7.20 5.22
CA GLY A 211 -14.79 -6.96 4.95
C GLY A 211 -15.20 -5.53 5.26
N ALA A 212 -14.82 -5.01 6.43
CA ALA A 212 -15.14 -3.64 6.84
C ALA A 212 -14.44 -2.58 5.94
N ILE A 213 -13.23 -2.88 5.47
CA ILE A 213 -12.51 -2.01 4.52
C ILE A 213 -13.25 -1.96 3.19
N MET A 214 -13.68 -3.11 2.67
CA MET A 214 -14.42 -3.20 1.41
C MET A 214 -15.78 -2.51 1.48
N ASP A 215 -16.46 -2.58 2.62
CA ASP A 215 -17.72 -1.87 2.83
C ASP A 215 -17.51 -0.34 2.80
N LYS A 216 -16.50 0.18 3.52
CA LYS A 216 -16.15 1.61 3.47
C LYS A 216 -15.74 2.07 2.07
N LEU A 217 -14.95 1.26 1.37
CA LEU A 217 -14.54 1.55 0.01
C LEU A 217 -15.74 1.61 -0.94
N LYS A 218 -16.73 0.72 -0.75
CA LYS A 218 -17.97 0.74 -1.52
C LYS A 218 -18.80 1.98 -1.22
N GLU A 219 -18.95 2.36 0.06
CA GLU A 219 -19.66 3.59 0.46
C GLU A 219 -19.01 4.83 -0.15
N TYR A 220 -17.68 4.93 -0.06
CA TYR A 220 -16.90 6.05 -0.61
C TYR A 220 -17.12 6.26 -2.11
N LEU A 221 -17.25 5.17 -2.88
CA LEU A 221 -17.44 5.24 -4.34
C LEU A 221 -18.90 5.42 -4.79
N THR A 222 -19.86 5.34 -3.86
CA THR A 222 -21.29 5.58 -4.17
C THR A 222 -21.72 7.04 -4.04
N VAL A 223 -20.84 7.89 -3.52
CA VAL A 223 -21.02 9.34 -3.38
C VAL A 223 -20.50 10.06 -4.61
#